data_AF-A0A4Q5XLI6-F1
#
_entry.id   AF-A0A4Q5XLI6-F1
#
_cell.length_a   1.000
_cell.length_b   1.000
_cell.length_c   1.000
_cell.angle_alpha   90.00
_cell.angle_beta   90.00
_cell.angle_gamma   90.00
#
_symmetry.space_group_name_H-M   'P 1'
#
loop_
_entity.id
_entity.type
_entity.pdbx_description
1 polymer ?
#
loop_
_entity_poly.entity_id
_entity_poly.type
_entity_poly.pdbx_seq_one_letter_code
_entity_poly.pdbx_strand_id
1 'polypeptide(L)'
;MAQPTQGLSPVCPRASSACSTASRMNASSELTRYGLAPEKALASSHFAEQALQNETAMRLRSASLAAWLAMTVWGCRSSAPPVPPTRPAPAASRPGSAGLWLADSPDEAFEKARQSGKLVLADLWAPWCHTCLSMQAEVLRLEKVPELASVVLLAIDTERASNEAFLARYPVGVWPTFYLLDAKTQEVRGRWLGAATPAELSGWLKEGATARPGYEQQLREADSLVARRELAAAEERYRGALASAPQAWPGRGAALVSLVSTLSKQKKDDACLELALRELPLFPASVAAVDFAATSLGCADRSASSENASQLRAVAERSLARDCGEAAPGAAVDDQADACGNLRRVREVLKDDAGAAWAAEQALAVIAAGSAGGHPEKQAIYDWERTSSLLFLGRSAEAEAILRERENQLPQSYNPPHYLARLYRDGKRWEDGLAAIERALAKAYGPRRVGFLGIKADLLKGAGRLQEAREVLEEQLAGYRALPPGQRQPDAEAAVQKRLEAWSTAP
;
A
#
# COMPACT_ATOMS: atom_id res chain seq x y z
N MET A 1 -24.48 -75.26 -23.63
CA MET A 1 -23.65 -75.84 -22.54
C MET A 1 -22.78 -74.73 -21.96
N ALA A 2 -22.97 -74.46 -20.66
CA ALA A 2 -22.12 -73.77 -19.67
C ALA A 2 -21.39 -72.44 -20.00
N GLN A 3 -22.03 -71.35 -19.57
CA GLN A 3 -21.64 -70.21 -18.68
C GLN A 3 -20.18 -69.69 -18.49
N PRO A 4 -20.05 -68.38 -18.10
CA PRO A 4 -18.81 -67.65 -17.82
C PRO A 4 -18.43 -67.63 -16.32
N THR A 5 -17.20 -67.27 -15.96
CA THR A 5 -16.76 -67.11 -14.56
C THR A 5 -16.49 -65.66 -14.17
N GLN A 6 -17.27 -65.19 -13.18
CA GLN A 6 -16.98 -64.07 -12.29
C GLN A 6 -16.20 -64.60 -11.06
N GLY A 7 -15.39 -63.75 -10.42
CA GLY A 7 -14.78 -64.01 -9.12
C GLY A 7 -15.12 -62.91 -8.12
N LEU A 8 -15.96 -63.25 -7.14
CA LEU A 8 -16.41 -62.46 -6.00
C LEU A 8 -15.46 -62.58 -4.80
N SER A 9 -15.55 -61.60 -3.90
CA SER A 9 -14.96 -61.51 -2.55
C SER A 9 -15.18 -62.72 -1.65
N PRO A 10 -14.53 -62.74 -0.47
CA PRO A 10 -15.22 -63.14 0.75
C PRO A 10 -15.13 -62.12 1.89
N VAL A 11 -15.96 -62.39 2.89
CA VAL A 11 -16.49 -61.55 3.97
C VAL A 11 -16.05 -62.10 5.34
N CYS A 12 -15.71 -61.18 6.28
CA CYS A 12 -15.79 -61.21 7.77
C CYS A 12 -15.08 -62.31 8.61
N PRO A 13 -14.70 -62.02 9.89
CA PRO A 13 -15.66 -61.95 11.01
C PRO A 13 -15.56 -60.71 11.94
N ARG A 14 -16.70 -60.39 12.56
CA ARG A 14 -16.92 -59.47 13.70
C ARG A 14 -16.63 -60.17 15.04
N ALA A 15 -16.30 -59.35 16.07
CA ALA A 15 -16.62 -59.43 17.52
C ALA A 15 -15.46 -58.80 18.33
N SER A 16 -15.56 -57.87 19.30
CA SER A 16 -16.67 -57.36 20.12
C SER A 16 -16.31 -56.02 20.82
N SER A 17 -17.33 -55.17 20.98
CA SER A 17 -17.69 -54.27 22.11
C SER A 17 -16.64 -53.57 23.00
N ALA A 18 -16.70 -52.23 23.07
CA ALA A 18 -17.12 -51.43 24.24
C ALA A 18 -17.06 -49.92 23.88
N CYS A 19 -18.18 -49.18 23.94
CA CYS A 19 -18.49 -48.14 24.94
C CYS A 19 -17.39 -47.07 25.11
N SER A 20 -17.59 -45.75 25.00
CA SER A 20 -18.76 -44.96 25.39
C SER A 20 -18.58 -43.50 24.92
N THR A 21 -19.70 -42.87 24.59
CA THR A 21 -20.07 -41.45 24.74
C THR A 21 -19.06 -40.32 24.44
N ALA A 22 -19.43 -39.55 23.41
CA ALA A 22 -19.11 -38.14 23.31
C ALA A 22 -19.67 -37.37 24.52
N SER A 23 -18.82 -36.61 25.19
CA SER A 23 -19.23 -35.51 26.06
C SER A 23 -18.48 -34.26 25.65
N ARG A 24 -19.26 -33.23 25.30
CA ARG A 24 -18.80 -31.85 25.20
C ARG A 24 -18.21 -31.46 26.55
N MET A 25 -16.94 -31.09 26.59
CA MET A 25 -16.38 -30.38 27.73
C MET A 25 -15.83 -29.03 27.27
N ASN A 26 -16.59 -28.04 27.71
CA ASN A 26 -16.26 -26.64 27.97
C ASN A 26 -14.77 -26.46 28.33
N ALA A 27 -14.00 -25.82 27.46
CA ALA A 27 -12.64 -25.34 27.77
C ALA A 27 -12.69 -23.83 28.04
N SER A 28 -13.38 -23.47 29.13
CA SER A 28 -13.38 -22.14 29.72
C SER A 28 -12.85 -22.25 31.15
N SER A 29 -11.57 -22.56 31.31
CA SER A 29 -10.76 -22.30 32.52
C SER A 29 -9.40 -22.93 32.37
N GLU A 30 -8.35 -22.15 32.06
CA GLU A 30 -6.93 -22.39 32.41
C GLU A 30 -5.99 -21.37 31.69
N LEU A 31 -6.33 -20.08 31.68
CA LEU A 31 -5.40 -19.02 31.24
C LEU A 31 -5.45 -17.79 32.16
N THR A 32 -5.40 -18.04 33.47
CA THR A 32 -5.22 -16.98 34.47
C THR A 32 -4.03 -17.34 35.35
N ARG A 33 -2.81 -17.19 34.83
CA ARG A 33 -1.59 -17.24 35.67
C ARG A 33 -0.44 -16.31 35.29
N TYR A 34 -0.62 -15.42 34.32
CA TYR A 34 0.28 -14.27 34.12
C TYR A 34 -0.58 -13.03 33.92
N GLY A 35 -0.70 -12.21 34.97
CA GLY A 35 -1.56 -11.03 35.01
C GLY A 35 -1.14 -9.93 34.03
N LEU A 36 -1.58 -10.05 32.78
CA LEU A 36 -1.59 -8.99 31.79
C LEU A 36 -3.03 -8.81 31.31
N ALA A 37 -3.63 -7.68 31.66
CA ALA A 37 -4.91 -7.25 31.11
C ALA A 37 -4.75 -6.91 29.62
N PRO A 38 -5.79 -7.09 28.79
CA PRO A 38 -5.72 -6.75 27.37
C PRO A 38 -5.83 -5.23 27.20
N GLU A 39 -4.69 -4.54 27.13
CA GLU A 39 -4.64 -3.18 26.58
C GLU A 39 -4.74 -3.26 25.04
N LYS A 40 -5.62 -2.40 24.51
CA LYS A 40 -5.98 -2.24 23.10
C LYS A 40 -4.77 -2.36 22.15
N ALA A 41 -4.84 -3.32 21.25
CA ALA A 41 -3.97 -3.40 20.07
C ALA A 41 -4.18 -2.14 19.20
N LEU A 42 -3.20 -1.24 19.21
CA LEU A 42 -3.09 -0.14 18.26
C LEU A 42 -2.53 -0.70 16.96
N ALA A 43 -3.41 -1.10 16.04
CA ALA A 43 -3.05 -1.60 14.73
C ALA A 43 -2.45 -0.47 13.86
N SER A 44 -1.18 -0.62 13.52
CA SER A 44 -0.45 0.24 12.61
C SER A 44 -0.79 -0.06 11.14
N SER A 45 -1.34 0.91 10.42
CA SER A 45 -1.23 0.96 8.96
C SER A 45 -1.08 2.42 8.50
N HIS A 46 -0.40 2.63 7.38
CA HIS A 46 -0.19 3.96 6.80
C HIS A 46 -1.50 4.60 6.28
N PHE A 47 -2.59 3.83 6.20
CA PHE A 47 -3.95 4.31 5.97
C PHE A 47 -4.78 4.44 7.26
N ALA A 48 -4.44 3.70 8.33
CA ALA A 48 -5.08 3.78 9.65
C ALA A 48 -4.73 5.05 10.42
N GLU A 49 -3.68 5.77 10.02
CA GLU A 49 -3.36 7.11 10.55
C GLU A 49 -4.47 8.13 10.24
N GLN A 50 -5.31 7.88 9.21
CA GLN A 50 -6.47 8.74 8.88
C GLN A 50 -7.75 8.37 9.65
N ALA A 51 -7.90 7.14 10.16
CA ALA A 51 -9.17 6.65 10.71
C ALA A 51 -9.29 6.73 12.25
N LEU A 52 -8.20 6.91 12.99
CA LEU A 52 -8.19 6.99 14.47
C LEU A 52 -8.56 8.36 15.05
N GLN A 53 -9.07 9.30 14.25
CA GLN A 53 -9.42 10.66 14.69
C GLN A 53 -10.94 10.95 14.80
N ASN A 54 -11.80 9.93 14.70
CA ASN A 54 -13.26 10.11 14.57
C ASN A 54 -14.11 9.57 15.75
N GLU A 55 -13.61 9.58 16.98
CA GLU A 55 -14.44 9.32 18.17
C GLU A 55 -14.23 10.40 19.24
N THR A 56 -14.82 11.59 19.07
CA THR A 56 -15.15 12.52 20.17
C THR A 56 -15.97 13.71 19.67
N ALA A 57 -17.20 13.48 19.21
CA ALA A 57 -18.16 14.58 19.01
C ALA A 57 -19.61 14.10 18.90
N MET A 58 -20.24 13.73 20.03
CA MET A 58 -21.64 14.12 20.27
C MET A 58 -22.07 13.76 21.70
N ARG A 59 -22.06 14.75 22.58
CA ARG A 59 -23.16 15.11 23.50
C ARG A 59 -22.66 16.15 24.49
N LEU A 60 -22.93 17.43 24.19
CA LEU A 60 -23.51 18.42 25.09
C LEU A 60 -23.36 19.81 24.43
N ARG A 61 -24.45 20.26 23.80
CA ARG A 61 -24.68 21.69 23.54
C ARG A 61 -25.35 22.26 24.79
N SER A 62 -24.76 23.30 25.38
CA SER A 62 -25.50 24.35 26.10
C SER A 62 -24.64 25.61 26.09
N ALA A 63 -25.29 26.73 25.81
CA ALA A 63 -24.71 28.03 25.49
C ALA A 63 -23.99 28.70 26.66
N SER A 64 -23.04 29.59 26.35
CA SER A 64 -22.92 30.91 27.00
C SER A 64 -22.08 31.84 26.12
N LEU A 65 -22.70 32.95 25.70
CA LEU A 65 -22.04 34.14 25.19
C LEU A 65 -21.29 34.85 26.33
N ALA A 66 -20.09 35.37 26.06
CA ALA A 66 -19.66 36.69 26.50
C ALA A 66 -18.43 37.14 25.70
N ALA A 67 -18.55 38.28 25.04
CA ALA A 67 -17.51 39.00 24.32
C ALA A 67 -16.53 39.68 25.28
N TRP A 68 -15.26 39.87 24.91
CA TRP A 68 -14.47 41.06 25.27
C TRP A 68 -13.38 41.39 24.23
N LEU A 69 -13.05 42.68 24.24
CA LEU A 69 -12.42 43.56 23.26
C LEU A 69 -11.02 43.22 22.69
N ALA A 70 -10.77 43.89 21.56
CA ALA A 70 -9.52 44.08 20.85
C ALA A 70 -8.36 44.67 21.68
N MET A 71 -7.14 44.22 21.37
CA MET A 71 -5.91 45.01 21.44
C MET A 71 -5.04 44.74 20.22
N THR A 72 -4.77 45.82 19.48
CA THR A 72 -3.72 45.91 18.47
C THR A 72 -2.37 46.11 19.15
N VAL A 73 -1.40 45.22 18.91
CA VAL A 73 0.02 45.53 19.11
C VAL A 73 0.84 45.10 17.89
N TRP A 74 1.71 46.03 17.57
CA TRP A 74 2.65 46.18 16.48
C TRP A 74 3.71 45.06 16.40
N GLY A 75 3.89 44.56 15.18
CA GLY A 75 5.16 44.17 14.53
C GLY A 75 6.35 43.69 15.36
N CYS A 76 6.63 42.39 15.24
CA CYS A 76 8.00 41.91 14.98
C CYS A 76 7.92 40.84 13.87
N ARG A 77 8.44 41.18 12.67
CA ARG A 77 8.71 40.21 11.60
C ARG A 77 9.91 39.39 12.05
N SER A 78 9.67 38.22 12.65
CA SER A 78 10.68 37.17 12.73
C SER A 78 10.82 36.57 11.34
N SER A 79 11.85 37.01 10.60
CA SER A 79 12.30 36.30 9.40
C SER A 79 12.74 34.89 9.82
N ALA A 80 11.98 33.88 9.37
CA ALA A 80 12.41 32.49 9.49
C ALA A 80 13.80 32.33 8.85
N PRO A 81 14.72 31.58 9.48
CA PRO A 81 16.03 31.33 8.89
C PRO A 81 15.87 30.62 7.54
N PRO A 82 16.75 30.92 6.55
CA PRO A 82 16.72 30.23 5.27
C PRO A 82 16.93 28.73 5.49
N VAL A 83 16.01 27.93 4.95
CA VAL A 83 16.12 26.47 4.91
C VAL A 83 17.43 26.15 4.17
N PRO A 84 18.36 25.40 4.79
CA PRO A 84 19.63 25.08 4.13
C PRO A 84 19.37 24.31 2.83
N PRO A 85 20.19 24.54 1.78
CA PRO A 85 20.04 23.85 0.52
C PRO A 85 20.08 22.33 0.75
N THR A 86 19.08 21.65 0.22
CA THR A 86 18.93 20.19 0.33
C THR A 86 20.16 19.52 -0.26
N ARG A 87 20.86 18.75 0.59
CA ARG A 87 21.93 17.85 0.15
C ARG A 87 21.36 16.95 -0.96
N PRO A 88 22.06 16.71 -2.08
CA PRO A 88 21.55 15.87 -3.15
C PRO A 88 21.18 14.50 -2.58
N ALA A 89 19.95 14.07 -2.84
CA ALA A 89 19.43 12.81 -2.36
C ALA A 89 20.35 11.66 -2.81
N PRO A 90 20.75 10.74 -1.91
CA PRO A 90 21.59 9.60 -2.28
C PRO A 90 20.92 8.80 -3.41
N ALA A 91 21.73 8.20 -4.28
CA ALA A 91 21.21 7.37 -5.37
C ALA A 91 20.43 6.18 -4.78
N ALA A 92 19.14 6.09 -5.11
CA ALA A 92 18.35 4.91 -4.79
C ALA A 92 18.72 3.80 -5.78
N SER A 93 19.10 2.62 -5.29
CA SER A 93 19.39 1.47 -6.16
C SER A 93 18.10 0.75 -6.54
N ARG A 94 17.86 0.60 -7.85
CA ARG A 94 16.86 -0.33 -8.40
C ARG A 94 17.47 -1.73 -8.45
N PRO A 95 16.83 -2.77 -7.87
CA PRO A 95 17.32 -4.13 -7.96
C PRO A 95 17.37 -4.61 -9.43
N GLY A 96 18.50 -5.21 -9.83
CA GLY A 96 18.55 -6.10 -10.99
C GLY A 96 18.35 -5.52 -12.41
N SER A 97 18.55 -4.21 -12.63
CA SER A 97 18.22 -3.55 -13.90
C SER A 97 19.33 -2.66 -14.51
N ALA A 98 20.60 -2.89 -14.16
CA ALA A 98 21.72 -2.10 -14.65
C ALA A 98 21.75 -2.01 -16.19
N GLY A 99 21.59 -0.80 -16.73
CA GLY A 99 21.84 -0.45 -18.13
C GLY A 99 20.63 -0.40 -19.07
N LEU A 100 19.46 -0.92 -18.68
CA LEU A 100 18.27 -0.92 -19.56
C LEU A 100 17.31 0.24 -19.29
N TRP A 101 17.19 0.65 -18.03
CA TRP A 101 16.27 1.69 -17.59
C TRP A 101 16.96 3.05 -17.55
N LEU A 102 16.32 4.06 -18.13
CA LEU A 102 16.71 5.45 -17.93
C LEU A 102 16.17 5.91 -16.57
N ALA A 103 17.05 6.25 -15.64
CA ALA A 103 16.66 6.69 -14.30
C ALA A 103 16.51 8.22 -14.27
N ASP A 104 15.33 8.69 -13.84
CA ASP A 104 15.04 10.10 -13.59
C ASP A 104 15.38 11.05 -14.76
N SER A 105 15.30 10.52 -15.99
CA SER A 105 15.74 11.19 -17.23
C SER A 105 14.63 11.19 -18.28
N PRO A 106 13.50 11.88 -18.02
CA PRO A 106 12.34 11.87 -18.91
C PRO A 106 12.64 12.44 -20.30
N ASP A 107 13.44 13.51 -20.40
CA ASP A 107 13.76 14.14 -21.68
C ASP A 107 14.54 13.19 -22.60
N GLU A 108 15.57 12.51 -22.05
CA GLU A 108 16.33 11.49 -22.77
C GLU A 108 15.42 10.32 -23.21
N ALA A 109 14.49 9.90 -22.33
CA ALA A 109 13.57 8.81 -22.65
C ALA A 109 12.63 9.19 -23.81
N PHE A 110 12.07 10.39 -23.81
CA PHE A 110 11.23 10.88 -24.91
C PHE A 110 12.04 11.09 -26.20
N GLU A 111 13.27 11.58 -26.12
CA GLU A 111 14.17 11.69 -27.26
C GLU A 111 14.44 10.34 -27.91
N LYS A 112 14.88 9.36 -27.11
CA LYS A 112 15.15 8.00 -27.57
C LYS A 112 13.89 7.32 -28.14
N ALA A 113 12.73 7.56 -27.53
CA ALA A 113 11.46 7.01 -27.99
C ALA A 113 11.04 7.60 -29.33
N ARG A 114 11.20 8.92 -29.53
CA ARG A 114 10.95 9.59 -30.82
C ARG A 114 11.90 9.10 -31.92
N GLN A 115 13.18 8.94 -31.61
CA GLN A 115 14.18 8.44 -32.58
C GLN A 115 13.91 6.99 -33.00
N SER A 116 13.46 6.16 -32.07
CA SER A 116 13.18 4.74 -32.33
C SER A 116 11.75 4.43 -32.75
N GLY A 117 10.86 5.43 -32.77
CA GLY A 117 9.43 5.25 -33.06
C GLY A 117 8.69 4.42 -32.00
N LYS A 118 9.23 4.30 -30.79
CA LYS A 118 8.67 3.51 -29.68
C LYS A 118 7.84 4.36 -28.73
N LEU A 119 7.01 3.70 -27.92
CA LEU A 119 6.37 4.31 -26.76
C LEU A 119 7.35 4.37 -25.58
N VAL A 120 7.07 5.22 -24.59
CA VAL A 120 7.77 5.23 -23.30
C VAL A 120 6.93 4.47 -22.28
N LEU A 121 7.51 3.45 -21.64
CA LEU A 121 6.98 2.85 -20.43
C LEU A 121 7.64 3.53 -19.23
N ALA A 122 6.87 4.33 -18.50
CA ALA A 122 7.31 4.98 -17.27
C ALA A 122 6.86 4.17 -16.05
N ASP A 123 7.83 3.73 -15.24
CA ASP A 123 7.64 3.13 -13.90
C ASP A 123 7.80 4.23 -12.84
N LEU A 124 6.68 4.67 -12.26
CA LEU A 124 6.68 5.63 -11.15
C LEU A 124 6.76 4.84 -9.85
N TRP A 125 7.93 4.90 -9.22
CA TRP A 125 8.31 4.05 -8.09
C TRP A 125 8.88 4.87 -6.94
N ALA A 126 9.06 4.23 -5.78
CA ALA A 126 9.75 4.83 -4.65
C ALA A 126 10.63 3.78 -3.94
N PRO A 127 11.76 4.19 -3.32
CA PRO A 127 12.67 3.25 -2.65
C PRO A 127 12.12 2.63 -1.37
N TRP A 128 11.00 3.16 -0.86
CA TRP A 128 10.29 2.62 0.30
C TRP A 128 9.16 1.65 -0.06
N CYS A 129 8.79 1.58 -1.34
CA CYS A 129 7.62 0.84 -1.81
C CYS A 129 8.00 -0.62 -2.08
N HIS A 130 7.57 -1.54 -1.21
CA HIS A 130 7.88 -2.98 -1.36
C HIS A 130 7.38 -3.54 -2.69
N THR A 131 6.13 -3.26 -3.07
CA THR A 131 5.55 -3.70 -4.35
C THR A 131 6.31 -3.17 -5.57
N CYS A 132 6.83 -1.95 -5.50
CA CYS A 132 7.66 -1.38 -6.56
C CYS A 132 8.97 -2.18 -6.72
N LEU A 133 9.63 -2.49 -5.61
CA LEU A 133 10.87 -3.26 -5.62
C LEU A 133 10.62 -4.72 -6.02
N SER A 134 9.48 -5.30 -5.64
CA SER A 134 9.01 -6.63 -6.08
C SER A 134 8.82 -6.66 -7.60
N MET A 135 8.05 -5.71 -8.14
CA MET A 135 7.84 -5.57 -9.58
C MET A 135 9.16 -5.46 -10.34
N GLN A 136 10.10 -4.65 -9.86
CA GLN A 136 11.43 -4.51 -10.46
C GLN A 136 12.26 -5.80 -10.41
N ALA A 137 12.18 -6.53 -9.30
CA ALA A 137 12.96 -7.74 -9.06
C ALA A 137 12.40 -8.98 -9.76
N GLU A 138 11.08 -9.07 -9.98
CA GLU A 138 10.42 -10.32 -10.39
C GLU A 138 9.63 -10.22 -11.70
N VAL A 139 9.19 -9.02 -12.09
CA VAL A 139 8.25 -8.83 -13.22
C VAL A 139 8.85 -8.01 -14.36
N LEU A 140 9.46 -6.87 -14.06
CA LEU A 140 9.99 -5.88 -15.00
C LEU A 140 11.33 -6.31 -15.63
N ARG A 141 11.40 -7.56 -16.09
CA ARG A 141 12.60 -8.23 -16.60
C ARG A 141 12.35 -8.73 -18.01
N LEU A 142 13.29 -8.50 -18.93
CA LEU A 142 13.16 -8.86 -20.34
C LEU A 142 12.89 -10.36 -20.55
N GLU A 143 13.47 -11.21 -19.71
CA GLU A 143 13.27 -12.66 -19.76
C GLU A 143 11.87 -13.10 -19.29
N LYS A 144 11.14 -12.26 -18.56
CA LYS A 144 9.77 -12.51 -18.09
C LYS A 144 8.73 -11.82 -18.97
N VAL A 145 9.06 -10.62 -19.45
CA VAL A 145 8.21 -9.77 -20.28
C VAL A 145 9.03 -9.28 -21.49
N PRO A 146 9.11 -10.07 -22.57
CA PRO A 146 9.89 -9.71 -23.77
C PRO A 146 9.43 -8.41 -24.43
N GLU A 147 8.16 -8.03 -24.24
CA GLU A 147 7.59 -6.78 -24.78
C GLU A 147 8.27 -5.53 -24.23
N LEU A 148 9.01 -5.61 -23.11
CA LEU A 148 9.84 -4.51 -22.62
C LEU A 148 10.89 -4.05 -23.66
N ALA A 149 11.32 -4.93 -24.58
CA ALA A 149 12.22 -4.55 -25.68
C ALA A 149 11.55 -3.65 -26.74
N SER A 150 10.22 -3.62 -26.77
CA SER A 150 9.42 -2.84 -27.75
C SER A 150 9.15 -1.40 -27.31
N VAL A 151 9.53 -1.03 -26.08
CA VAL A 151 9.32 0.30 -25.49
C VAL A 151 10.65 0.91 -25.03
N VAL A 152 10.68 2.21 -24.76
CA VAL A 152 11.74 2.84 -24.00
C VAL A 152 11.38 2.80 -22.53
N LEU A 153 12.28 2.27 -21.69
CA LEU A 153 12.06 2.08 -20.26
C LEU A 153 12.56 3.28 -19.47
N LEU A 154 11.66 3.94 -18.75
CA LEU A 154 11.91 5.10 -17.92
C LEU A 154 11.51 4.77 -16.47
N ALA A 155 12.44 4.94 -15.53
CA ALA A 155 12.18 4.81 -14.11
C ALA A 155 12.15 6.21 -13.48
N ILE A 156 11.04 6.58 -12.85
CA ILE A 156 10.87 7.87 -12.17
C ILE A 156 10.72 7.62 -10.68
N ASP A 157 11.72 8.03 -9.91
CA ASP A 157 11.65 8.08 -8.45
C ASP A 157 10.72 9.22 -8.03
N THR A 158 9.55 8.87 -7.50
CA THR A 158 8.52 9.86 -7.14
C THR A 158 8.89 10.70 -5.93
N GLU A 159 9.97 10.36 -5.21
CA GLU A 159 10.48 11.11 -4.06
C GLU A 159 11.45 12.22 -4.48
N ARG A 160 12.00 12.18 -5.69
CA ARG A 160 12.97 13.18 -6.16
C ARG A 160 12.28 14.44 -6.66
N ALA A 161 12.67 15.58 -6.10
CA ALA A 161 12.18 16.89 -6.53
C ALA A 161 12.50 17.19 -8.01
N SER A 162 13.57 16.62 -8.58
CA SER A 162 13.92 16.76 -10.00
C SER A 162 12.84 16.22 -10.94
N ASN A 163 12.00 15.30 -10.47
CA ASN A 163 10.93 14.70 -11.26
C ASN A 163 9.61 15.44 -11.16
N GLU A 164 9.54 16.58 -10.46
CA GLU A 164 8.26 17.23 -10.14
C GLU A 164 7.44 17.61 -11.38
N ALA A 165 8.10 18.14 -12.43
CA ALA A 165 7.43 18.51 -13.68
C ALA A 165 6.79 17.29 -14.37
N PHE A 166 7.47 16.14 -14.33
CA PHE A 166 6.94 14.89 -14.84
C PHE A 166 5.75 14.41 -14.00
N LEU A 167 5.86 14.46 -12.66
CA LEU A 167 4.81 14.05 -11.73
C LEU A 167 3.59 14.98 -11.74
N ALA A 168 3.78 16.26 -12.07
CA ALA A 168 2.67 17.20 -12.26
C ALA A 168 1.80 16.83 -13.46
N ARG A 169 2.41 16.31 -14.53
CA ARG A 169 1.72 15.85 -15.75
C ARG A 169 1.18 14.43 -15.63
N TYR A 170 1.91 13.55 -14.96
CA TYR A 170 1.56 12.14 -14.78
C TYR A 170 1.46 11.82 -13.29
N PRO A 171 0.34 12.17 -12.65
CA PRO A 171 0.20 12.05 -11.21
C PRO A 171 0.23 10.59 -10.76
N VAL A 172 0.94 10.33 -9.67
CA VAL A 172 0.92 9.08 -8.92
C VAL A 172 -0.10 9.19 -7.79
N GLY A 173 -0.93 8.16 -7.61
CA GLY A 173 -1.83 8.06 -6.44
C GLY A 173 -1.84 6.70 -5.77
N VAL A 174 -1.16 5.73 -6.37
CA VAL A 174 -0.90 4.38 -5.85
C VAL A 174 0.49 4.00 -6.38
N TRP A 175 1.28 3.26 -5.61
CA TRP A 175 2.59 2.80 -6.03
C TRP A 175 2.63 1.28 -6.18
N PRO A 176 3.29 0.75 -7.23
CA PRO A 176 3.76 1.49 -8.40
C PRO A 176 2.58 2.00 -9.26
N THR A 177 2.85 3.01 -10.09
CA THR A 177 1.98 3.38 -11.22
C THR A 177 2.80 3.28 -12.49
N PHE A 178 2.29 2.59 -13.50
CA PHE A 178 2.92 2.55 -14.82
C PHE A 178 2.13 3.37 -15.81
N TYR A 179 2.83 4.14 -16.64
CA TYR A 179 2.25 4.84 -17.79
C TYR A 179 2.90 4.34 -19.07
N LEU A 180 2.07 4.07 -20.07
CA LEU A 180 2.52 3.94 -21.45
C LEU A 180 2.24 5.27 -22.16
N LEU A 181 3.27 5.91 -22.71
CA LEU A 181 3.21 7.28 -23.19
C LEU A 181 3.60 7.36 -24.67
N ASP A 182 2.84 8.13 -25.44
CA ASP A 182 3.19 8.45 -26.83
C ASP A 182 4.41 9.37 -26.86
N ALA A 183 5.42 9.03 -27.65
CA ALA A 183 6.66 9.80 -27.67
C ALA A 183 6.53 11.19 -28.28
N LYS A 184 5.54 11.40 -29.16
CA LYS A 184 5.34 12.66 -29.91
C LYS A 184 4.34 13.56 -29.20
N THR A 185 3.17 13.03 -28.86
CA THR A 185 2.10 13.81 -28.23
C THR A 185 2.25 13.87 -26.71
N GLN A 186 3.05 12.95 -26.14
CA GLN A 186 3.16 12.77 -24.68
C GLN A 186 1.78 12.49 -24.04
N GLU A 187 0.84 11.95 -24.82
CA GLU A 187 -0.47 11.50 -24.35
C GLU A 187 -0.37 10.11 -23.71
N VAL A 188 -1.28 9.85 -22.78
CA VAL A 188 -1.39 8.56 -22.10
C VAL A 188 -2.03 7.54 -23.04
N ARG A 189 -1.31 6.45 -23.29
CA ARG A 189 -1.74 5.28 -24.09
C ARG A 189 -2.19 4.10 -23.22
N GLY A 190 -1.92 4.17 -21.93
CA GLY A 190 -2.42 3.25 -20.91
C GLY A 190 -1.87 3.64 -19.55
N ARG A 191 -2.64 3.32 -18.49
CA ARG A 191 -2.20 3.41 -17.09
C ARG A 191 -2.45 2.09 -16.37
N TRP A 192 -1.46 1.63 -15.61
CA TRP A 192 -1.57 0.49 -14.71
C TRP A 192 -1.32 0.93 -13.27
N LEU A 193 -2.06 0.37 -12.32
CA LEU A 193 -1.94 0.67 -10.88
C LEU A 193 -1.61 -0.61 -10.13
N GLY A 194 -0.65 -0.56 -9.20
CA GLY A 194 -0.33 -1.68 -8.33
C GLY A 194 0.52 -2.75 -9.01
N ALA A 195 0.47 -3.95 -8.47
CA ALA A 195 1.26 -5.09 -8.94
C ALA A 195 0.67 -5.67 -10.23
N ALA A 196 1.47 -6.49 -10.91
CA ALA A 196 1.05 -7.25 -12.06
C ALA A 196 1.87 -8.54 -12.16
N THR A 197 1.25 -9.61 -12.64
CA THR A 197 2.01 -10.77 -13.11
C THR A 197 2.72 -10.45 -14.43
N PRO A 198 3.76 -11.20 -14.82
CA PRO A 198 4.40 -11.05 -16.12
C PRO A 198 3.42 -11.17 -17.31
N ALA A 199 2.42 -12.06 -17.19
CA ALA A 199 1.41 -12.27 -18.23
C ALA A 199 0.48 -11.07 -18.37
N GLU A 200 0.03 -10.50 -17.25
CA GLU A 200 -0.79 -9.28 -17.23
C GLU A 200 -0.04 -8.09 -17.83
N LEU A 201 1.21 -7.85 -17.40
CA LEU A 201 2.01 -6.76 -17.93
C LEU A 201 2.29 -6.94 -19.44
N SER A 202 2.62 -8.15 -19.88
CA SER A 202 2.81 -8.48 -21.30
C SER A 202 1.55 -8.19 -22.12
N GLY A 203 0.39 -8.61 -21.62
CA GLY A 203 -0.91 -8.37 -22.27
C GLY A 203 -1.22 -6.87 -22.37
N TRP A 204 -1.03 -6.13 -21.28
CA TRP A 204 -1.25 -4.68 -21.24
C TRP A 204 -0.34 -3.91 -22.19
N LEU A 205 0.95 -4.28 -22.29
CA LEU A 205 1.88 -3.66 -23.24
C LEU A 205 1.47 -3.92 -24.69
N LYS A 206 1.01 -5.14 -25.02
CA LYS A 206 0.50 -5.48 -26.36
C LYS A 206 -0.74 -4.68 -26.72
N GLU A 207 -1.68 -4.55 -25.78
CA GLU A 207 -2.91 -3.79 -25.97
C GLU A 207 -2.59 -2.30 -26.21
N GLY A 208 -1.80 -1.69 -25.32
CA GLY A 208 -1.42 -0.29 -25.41
C GLY A 208 -0.58 0.08 -26.64
N ALA A 209 0.21 -0.86 -27.17
CA ALA A 209 0.92 -0.70 -28.44
C ALA A 209 -0.03 -0.54 -29.64
N THR A 210 -1.27 -1.04 -29.53
CA THR A 210 -2.28 -0.92 -30.57
C THR A 210 -3.29 0.18 -30.26
N ALA A 211 -3.63 1.03 -31.24
CA ALA A 211 -4.61 2.09 -31.07
C ALA A 211 -6.03 1.63 -31.47
N ARG A 212 -6.50 0.51 -30.90
CA ARG A 212 -7.78 -0.08 -31.32
C ARG A 212 -8.98 0.79 -30.87
N PRO A 213 -10.06 0.84 -31.67
CA PRO A 213 -11.29 1.53 -31.31
C PRO A 213 -12.11 0.73 -30.26
N GLY A 214 -13.23 1.29 -29.81
CA GLY A 214 -14.15 0.63 -28.88
C GLY A 214 -13.74 0.80 -27.41
N TYR A 215 -13.91 -0.24 -26.59
CA TYR A 215 -13.63 -0.17 -25.16
C TYR A 215 -12.16 0.19 -24.88
N GLU A 216 -11.22 -0.31 -25.68
CA GLU A 216 -9.79 0.02 -25.54
C GLU A 216 -9.52 1.52 -25.72
N GLN A 217 -10.23 2.17 -26.66
CA GLN A 217 -10.14 3.63 -26.83
C GLN A 217 -10.68 4.36 -25.60
N GLN A 218 -11.82 3.92 -25.07
CA GLN A 218 -12.43 4.52 -23.89
C GLN A 218 -11.52 4.39 -22.65
N LEU A 219 -10.78 3.29 -22.49
CA LEU A 219 -9.79 3.14 -21.43
C LEU A 219 -8.65 4.15 -21.55
N ARG A 220 -8.09 4.33 -22.75
CA ARG A 220 -7.03 5.33 -22.99
C ARG A 220 -7.52 6.75 -22.71
N GLU A 221 -8.74 7.07 -23.12
CA GLU A 221 -9.38 8.35 -22.82
C GLU A 221 -9.55 8.54 -21.31
N ALA A 222 -10.03 7.51 -20.59
CA ALA A 222 -10.16 7.53 -19.14
C ALA A 222 -8.81 7.76 -18.46
N ASP A 223 -7.76 7.05 -18.88
CA ASP A 223 -6.41 7.19 -18.34
C ASP A 223 -5.84 8.59 -18.54
N SER A 224 -6.04 9.17 -19.71
CA SER A 224 -5.66 10.56 -20.03
C SER A 224 -6.44 11.57 -19.19
N LEU A 225 -7.73 11.35 -18.96
CA LEU A 225 -8.57 12.19 -18.11
C LEU A 225 -8.10 12.16 -16.65
N VAL A 226 -7.72 10.99 -16.12
CA VAL A 226 -7.13 10.90 -14.77
C VAL A 226 -5.82 11.67 -14.69
N ALA A 227 -4.95 11.58 -15.70
CA ALA A 227 -3.69 12.34 -15.73
C ALA A 227 -3.93 13.85 -15.71
N ARG A 228 -5.01 14.32 -16.38
CA ARG A 228 -5.48 15.71 -16.35
C ARG A 228 -6.31 16.08 -15.10
N ARG A 229 -6.49 15.15 -14.15
CA ARG A 229 -7.30 15.31 -12.93
C ARG A 229 -8.80 15.55 -13.19
N GLU A 230 -9.28 15.17 -14.37
CA GLU A 230 -10.70 15.23 -14.79
C GLU A 230 -11.43 13.95 -14.35
N LEU A 231 -11.47 13.70 -13.03
CA LEU A 231 -11.86 12.40 -12.47
C LEU A 231 -13.32 11.99 -12.78
N ALA A 232 -14.25 12.94 -12.84
CA ALA A 232 -15.65 12.64 -13.14
C ALA A 232 -15.83 12.15 -14.58
N ALA A 233 -15.14 12.77 -15.55
CA ALA A 233 -15.15 12.33 -16.94
C ALA A 233 -14.40 11.00 -17.10
N ALA A 234 -13.29 10.81 -16.36
CA ALA A 234 -12.58 9.53 -16.35
C ALA A 234 -13.48 8.38 -15.87
N GLU A 235 -14.27 8.61 -14.81
CA GLU A 235 -15.23 7.63 -14.30
C GLU A 235 -16.23 7.19 -15.38
N GLU A 236 -16.82 8.15 -16.10
CA GLU A 236 -17.75 7.86 -17.21
C GLU A 236 -17.10 6.97 -18.27
N ARG A 237 -15.87 7.29 -18.68
CA ARG A 237 -15.12 6.52 -19.68
C ARG A 237 -14.75 5.12 -19.21
N TYR A 238 -14.31 4.94 -17.97
CA TYR A 238 -14.06 3.61 -17.41
C TYR A 238 -15.34 2.76 -17.36
N ARG A 239 -16.46 3.35 -16.94
CA ARG A 239 -17.76 2.64 -16.91
C ARG A 239 -18.20 2.21 -18.31
N GLY A 240 -18.09 3.11 -19.30
CA GLY A 240 -18.38 2.79 -20.69
C GLY A 240 -17.51 1.66 -21.25
N ALA A 241 -16.21 1.71 -20.94
CA ALA A 241 -15.28 0.68 -21.38
C ALA A 241 -15.65 -0.68 -20.78
N LEU A 242 -15.88 -0.74 -19.46
CA LEU A 242 -16.25 -1.97 -18.76
C LEU A 242 -17.61 -2.53 -19.18
N ALA A 243 -18.53 -1.68 -19.64
CA ALA A 243 -19.84 -2.10 -20.13
C ALA A 243 -19.79 -2.67 -21.56
N SER A 244 -18.83 -2.21 -22.38
CA SER A 244 -18.69 -2.64 -23.79
C SER A 244 -17.60 -3.70 -24.00
N ALA A 245 -16.70 -3.88 -23.03
CA ALA A 245 -15.66 -4.90 -23.07
C ALA A 245 -16.23 -6.32 -22.86
N PRO A 246 -15.67 -7.36 -23.49
CA PRO A 246 -16.00 -8.74 -23.20
C PRO A 246 -15.78 -9.08 -21.72
N GLN A 247 -16.68 -9.86 -21.11
CA GLN A 247 -16.55 -10.24 -19.69
C GLN A 247 -15.26 -11.00 -19.39
N ALA A 248 -14.78 -11.81 -20.35
CA ALA A 248 -13.54 -12.59 -20.25
C ALA A 248 -12.29 -11.83 -20.72
N TRP A 249 -12.37 -10.51 -20.95
CA TRP A 249 -11.22 -9.69 -21.32
C TRP A 249 -10.18 -9.70 -20.17
N PRO A 250 -8.93 -10.14 -20.41
CA PRO A 250 -7.93 -10.26 -19.34
C PRO A 250 -7.64 -8.96 -18.59
N GLY A 251 -7.72 -7.79 -19.25
CA GLY A 251 -7.47 -6.50 -18.63
C GLY A 251 -8.61 -5.96 -17.76
N ARG A 252 -9.74 -6.70 -17.65
CA ARG A 252 -10.92 -6.23 -16.91
C ARG A 252 -10.62 -5.92 -15.44
N GLY A 253 -9.81 -6.75 -14.78
CA GLY A 253 -9.41 -6.53 -13.38
C GLY A 253 -8.68 -5.20 -13.19
N ALA A 254 -7.69 -4.91 -14.03
CA ALA A 254 -6.92 -3.66 -13.99
C ALA A 254 -7.78 -2.42 -14.29
N ALA A 255 -8.75 -2.53 -15.22
CA ALA A 255 -9.71 -1.45 -15.47
C ALA A 255 -10.63 -1.19 -14.27
N LEU A 256 -11.03 -2.24 -13.56
CA LEU A 256 -11.82 -2.12 -12.33
C LEU A 256 -11.02 -1.50 -11.19
N VAL A 257 -9.73 -1.87 -11.03
CA VAL A 257 -8.80 -1.20 -10.10
C VAL A 257 -8.71 0.30 -10.42
N SER A 258 -8.60 0.65 -11.71
CA SER A 258 -8.58 2.04 -12.14
C SER A 258 -9.88 2.79 -11.86
N LEU A 259 -11.04 2.17 -12.06
CA LEU A 259 -12.34 2.76 -11.75
C LEU A 259 -12.52 2.97 -10.24
N VAL A 260 -12.25 1.95 -9.42
CA VAL A 260 -12.43 2.05 -7.96
C VAL A 260 -11.45 3.06 -7.34
N SER A 261 -10.21 3.13 -7.84
CA SER A 261 -9.25 4.18 -7.47
C SER A 261 -9.77 5.58 -7.83
N THR A 262 -10.39 5.72 -9.01
CA THR A 262 -10.99 6.99 -9.47
C THR A 262 -12.17 7.42 -8.60
N LEU A 263 -13.03 6.48 -8.16
CA LEU A 263 -14.12 6.74 -7.22
C LEU A 263 -13.59 7.14 -5.84
N SER A 264 -12.59 6.42 -5.33
CA SER A 264 -11.95 6.68 -4.04
C SER A 264 -11.31 8.08 -4.00
N LYS A 265 -10.60 8.49 -5.07
CA LYS A 265 -10.03 9.85 -5.18
C LYS A 265 -11.07 10.96 -5.24
N GLN A 266 -12.25 10.68 -5.78
CA GLN A 266 -13.39 11.61 -5.77
C GLN A 266 -14.13 11.62 -4.42
N LYS A 267 -13.73 10.79 -3.44
CA LYS A 267 -14.42 10.59 -2.16
C LYS A 267 -15.89 10.14 -2.36
N LYS A 268 -16.16 9.42 -3.45
CA LYS A 268 -17.48 8.79 -3.74
C LYS A 268 -17.55 7.41 -3.10
N ASP A 269 -17.53 7.39 -1.77
CA ASP A 269 -17.36 6.14 -1.01
C ASP A 269 -18.52 5.16 -1.21
N ASP A 270 -19.78 5.63 -1.26
CA ASP A 270 -20.92 4.74 -1.53
C ASP A 270 -20.84 4.05 -2.89
N ALA A 271 -20.53 4.80 -3.95
CA ALA A 271 -20.35 4.24 -5.29
C ALA A 271 -19.13 3.31 -5.38
N CYS A 272 -18.08 3.58 -4.61
CA CYS A 272 -16.92 2.70 -4.47
C CYS A 272 -17.33 1.35 -3.83
N LEU A 273 -18.09 1.39 -2.75
CA LEU A 273 -18.59 0.20 -2.04
C LEU A 273 -19.54 -0.62 -2.91
N GLU A 274 -20.49 0.02 -3.60
CA GLU A 274 -21.44 -0.64 -4.51
C GLU A 274 -20.74 -1.35 -5.67
N LEU A 275 -19.72 -0.71 -6.26
CA LEU A 275 -18.89 -1.32 -7.29
C LEU A 275 -18.18 -2.56 -6.73
N ALA A 276 -17.58 -2.45 -5.55
CA ALA A 276 -16.82 -3.53 -4.95
C ALA A 276 -17.70 -4.73 -4.56
N LEU A 277 -18.88 -4.48 -3.97
CA LEU A 277 -19.84 -5.52 -3.62
C LEU A 277 -20.35 -6.30 -4.84
N ARG A 278 -20.47 -5.64 -6.00
CA ARG A 278 -20.90 -6.28 -7.25
C ARG A 278 -19.79 -7.09 -7.91
N GLU A 279 -18.58 -6.53 -7.99
CA GLU A 279 -17.54 -7.09 -8.85
C GLU A 279 -16.61 -8.05 -8.09
N LEU A 280 -16.24 -7.77 -6.83
CA LEU A 280 -15.27 -8.58 -6.10
C LEU A 280 -15.64 -10.08 -5.97
N PRO A 281 -16.92 -10.47 -5.75
CA PRO A 281 -17.32 -11.89 -5.75
C PRO A 281 -17.09 -12.61 -7.08
N LEU A 282 -16.98 -11.87 -8.18
CA LEU A 282 -16.80 -12.39 -9.54
C LEU A 282 -15.31 -12.45 -9.94
N PHE A 283 -14.41 -11.90 -9.14
CA PHE A 283 -12.99 -11.87 -9.47
C PHE A 283 -12.36 -13.24 -9.28
N PRO A 284 -11.68 -13.78 -10.32
CA PRO A 284 -10.81 -14.93 -10.12
C PRO A 284 -9.63 -14.55 -9.23
N ALA A 285 -8.96 -15.56 -8.67
CA ALA A 285 -7.68 -15.37 -7.99
C ALA A 285 -6.71 -14.67 -8.93
N SER A 286 -6.29 -13.45 -8.58
CA SER A 286 -5.45 -12.58 -9.40
C SER A 286 -4.83 -11.48 -8.55
N VAL A 287 -3.72 -10.93 -9.01
CA VAL A 287 -3.07 -9.78 -8.37
C VAL A 287 -4.01 -8.57 -8.36
N ALA A 288 -4.75 -8.35 -9.46
CA ALA A 288 -5.76 -7.30 -9.55
C ALA A 288 -6.90 -7.46 -8.54
N ALA A 289 -7.24 -8.69 -8.10
CA ALA A 289 -8.26 -8.90 -7.06
C ALA A 289 -7.79 -8.38 -5.70
N VAL A 290 -6.51 -8.59 -5.36
CA VAL A 290 -5.89 -8.09 -4.14
C VAL A 290 -5.88 -6.56 -4.15
N ASP A 291 -5.40 -5.95 -5.24
CA ASP A 291 -5.37 -4.48 -5.41
C ASP A 291 -6.77 -3.86 -5.36
N PHE A 292 -7.75 -4.49 -6.00
CA PHE A 292 -9.14 -4.04 -6.01
C PHE A 292 -9.76 -4.14 -4.61
N ALA A 293 -9.55 -5.25 -3.90
CA ALA A 293 -10.01 -5.43 -2.53
C ALA A 293 -9.37 -4.40 -1.58
N ALA A 294 -8.04 -4.24 -1.63
CA ALA A 294 -7.30 -3.29 -0.80
C ALA A 294 -7.79 -1.84 -1.01
N THR A 295 -7.97 -1.43 -2.28
CA THR A 295 -8.48 -0.09 -2.60
C THR A 295 -9.90 0.11 -2.10
N SER A 296 -10.76 -0.90 -2.26
CA SER A 296 -12.16 -0.85 -1.82
C SER A 296 -12.31 -0.82 -0.30
N LEU A 297 -11.45 -1.53 0.43
CA LEU A 297 -11.39 -1.48 1.89
C LEU A 297 -11.05 -0.06 2.39
N GLY A 298 -10.22 0.68 1.68
CA GLY A 298 -9.98 2.10 1.98
C GLY A 298 -11.23 2.97 1.89
N CYS A 299 -12.19 2.65 1.01
CA CYS A 299 -13.51 3.29 0.99
C CYS A 299 -14.36 2.86 2.19
N ALA A 300 -14.31 1.56 2.55
CA ALA A 300 -15.03 1.04 3.72
C ALA A 300 -14.56 1.65 5.04
N ASP A 301 -13.28 1.98 5.15
CA ASP A 301 -12.72 2.60 6.36
C ASP A 301 -13.17 4.05 6.53
N ARG A 302 -13.36 4.80 5.44
CA ARG A 302 -13.95 6.15 5.49
C ARG A 302 -15.45 6.13 5.79
N SER A 303 -16.15 5.08 5.34
CA SER A 303 -17.58 4.87 5.58
C SER A 303 -17.85 3.75 6.60
N ALA A 304 -17.04 3.69 7.67
CA ALA A 304 -16.98 2.54 8.57
C ALA A 304 -18.32 2.12 9.20
N SER A 305 -19.23 3.06 9.42
CA SER A 305 -20.55 2.82 10.02
C SER A 305 -21.63 2.38 9.02
N SER A 306 -21.33 2.33 7.72
CA SER A 306 -22.31 1.94 6.70
C SER A 306 -22.47 0.42 6.63
N GLU A 307 -23.70 -0.04 6.34
CA GLU A 307 -23.98 -1.46 6.11
C GLU A 307 -23.16 -2.00 4.93
N ASN A 308 -23.03 -1.22 3.85
CA ASN A 308 -22.21 -1.59 2.69
C ASN A 308 -20.73 -1.80 3.06
N ALA A 309 -20.18 -1.01 3.99
CA ALA A 309 -18.80 -1.21 4.45
C ALA A 309 -18.65 -2.54 5.22
N SER A 310 -19.61 -2.87 6.09
CA SER A 310 -19.63 -4.15 6.80
C SER A 310 -19.76 -5.34 5.84
N GLN A 311 -20.66 -5.25 4.86
CA GLN A 311 -20.82 -6.28 3.83
C GLN A 311 -19.56 -6.43 2.97
N LEU A 312 -18.94 -5.31 2.57
CA LEU A 312 -17.72 -5.35 1.78
C LEU A 312 -16.58 -6.02 2.55
N ARG A 313 -16.43 -5.75 3.85
CA ARG A 313 -15.41 -6.43 4.68
C ARG A 313 -15.58 -7.95 4.65
N ALA A 314 -16.82 -8.45 4.74
CA ALA A 314 -17.08 -9.89 4.65
C ALA A 314 -16.77 -10.47 3.25
N VAL A 315 -17.05 -9.73 2.18
CA VAL A 315 -16.73 -10.16 0.80
C VAL A 315 -15.22 -10.13 0.55
N ALA A 316 -14.55 -9.06 0.98
CA ALA A 316 -13.11 -8.90 0.85
C ALA A 316 -12.34 -9.94 1.65
N GLU A 317 -12.79 -10.27 2.87
CA GLU A 317 -12.22 -11.34 3.69
C GLU A 317 -12.15 -12.65 2.91
N ARG A 318 -13.25 -13.09 2.26
CA ARG A 318 -13.27 -14.34 1.50
C ARG A 318 -12.34 -14.32 0.29
N SER A 319 -12.30 -13.19 -0.43
CA SER A 319 -11.38 -13.06 -1.58
C SER A 319 -9.92 -13.12 -1.12
N LEU A 320 -9.57 -12.34 -0.10
CA LEU A 320 -8.21 -12.27 0.43
C LEU A 320 -7.79 -13.58 1.11
N ALA A 321 -8.71 -14.32 1.73
CA ALA A 321 -8.46 -15.65 2.30
C ALA A 321 -8.03 -16.66 1.23
N ARG A 322 -8.68 -16.64 0.06
CA ARG A 322 -8.28 -17.43 -1.09
C ARG A 322 -6.87 -17.03 -1.57
N ASP A 323 -6.66 -15.73 -1.82
CA ASP A 323 -5.42 -15.23 -2.44
C ASP A 323 -4.20 -15.30 -1.48
N CYS A 324 -4.44 -15.26 -0.16
CA CYS A 324 -3.41 -15.52 0.86
C CYS A 324 -3.07 -17.02 0.96
N GLY A 325 -4.08 -17.90 0.91
CA GLY A 325 -3.89 -19.34 1.04
C GLY A 325 -3.21 -19.97 -0.17
N GLU A 326 -3.51 -19.48 -1.38
CA GLU A 326 -2.94 -19.94 -2.64
C GLU A 326 -2.64 -18.75 -3.55
N ALA A 327 -1.37 -18.59 -3.93
CA ALA A 327 -0.95 -17.52 -4.82
C ALA A 327 -1.66 -17.62 -6.18
N ALA A 328 -2.10 -16.47 -6.70
CA ALA A 328 -2.58 -16.41 -8.07
C ALA A 328 -1.48 -16.85 -9.07
N PRO A 329 -1.83 -17.47 -10.21
CA PRO A 329 -0.85 -17.92 -11.19
C PRO A 329 0.07 -16.78 -11.65
N GLY A 330 1.38 -16.92 -11.42
CA GLY A 330 2.38 -15.93 -11.81
C GLY A 330 2.51 -14.72 -10.88
N ALA A 331 1.81 -14.72 -9.74
CA ALA A 331 1.98 -13.72 -8.69
C ALA A 331 3.36 -13.85 -8.01
N ALA A 332 3.93 -12.72 -7.65
CA ALA A 332 5.16 -12.63 -6.87
C ALA A 332 4.91 -13.03 -5.41
N VAL A 333 5.99 -13.32 -4.69
CA VAL A 333 5.94 -13.59 -3.24
C VAL A 333 5.33 -12.41 -2.48
N ASP A 334 5.66 -11.19 -2.92
CA ASP A 334 5.11 -9.95 -2.34
C ASP A 334 3.59 -9.86 -2.50
N ASP A 335 3.05 -10.31 -3.64
CA ASP A 335 1.62 -10.23 -3.93
C ASP A 335 0.81 -11.15 -2.99
N GLN A 336 1.29 -12.38 -2.77
CA GLN A 336 0.66 -13.30 -1.83
C GLN A 336 0.83 -12.82 -0.38
N ALA A 337 2.00 -12.29 -0.03
CA ALA A 337 2.24 -11.71 1.30
C ALA A 337 1.33 -10.50 1.56
N ASP A 338 1.13 -9.61 0.58
CA ASP A 338 0.22 -8.47 0.69
C ASP A 338 -1.25 -8.92 0.78
N ALA A 339 -1.66 -9.98 0.06
CA ALA A 339 -2.97 -10.58 0.24
C ALA A 339 -3.18 -11.03 1.71
N CYS A 340 -2.19 -11.69 2.30
CA CYS A 340 -2.22 -12.07 3.72
C CYS A 340 -2.23 -10.87 4.67
N GLY A 341 -1.45 -9.83 4.39
CA GLY A 341 -1.42 -8.59 5.17
C GLY A 341 -2.76 -7.83 5.13
N ASN A 342 -3.42 -7.79 3.98
CA ASN A 342 -4.78 -7.24 3.83
C ASN A 342 -5.82 -8.12 4.55
N LEU A 343 -5.72 -9.45 4.43
CA LEU A 343 -6.60 -10.38 5.13
C LEU A 343 -6.53 -10.21 6.64
N ARG A 344 -5.31 -10.13 7.19
CA ARG A 344 -5.05 -9.87 8.62
C ARG A 344 -5.81 -8.63 9.08
N ARG A 345 -5.62 -7.50 8.38
CA ARG A 345 -6.28 -6.22 8.69
C ARG A 345 -7.79 -6.31 8.68
N VAL A 346 -8.37 -6.99 7.69
CA VAL A 346 -9.83 -7.18 7.62
C VAL A 346 -10.32 -8.02 8.80
N ARG A 347 -9.62 -9.10 9.14
CA ARG A 347 -9.98 -9.98 10.26
C ARG A 347 -9.83 -9.30 11.63
N GLU A 348 -8.87 -8.39 11.81
CA GLU A 348 -8.76 -7.54 13.01
C GLU A 348 -10.00 -6.64 13.20
N VAL A 349 -10.54 -6.09 12.10
CA VAL A 349 -11.78 -5.28 12.15
C VAL A 349 -12.99 -6.18 12.44
N LEU A 350 -13.04 -7.38 11.84
CA LEU A 350 -14.09 -8.37 12.06
C LEU A 350 -14.00 -9.10 13.42
N LYS A 351 -12.97 -8.81 14.23
CA LYS A 351 -12.72 -9.45 15.54
C LYS A 351 -12.48 -10.95 15.44
N ASP A 352 -11.90 -11.40 14.33
CA ASP A 352 -11.40 -12.76 14.14
C ASP A 352 -9.89 -12.82 14.44
N ASP A 353 -9.55 -12.79 15.73
CA ASP A 353 -8.16 -12.75 16.18
C ASP A 353 -7.37 -14.01 15.75
N ALA A 354 -8.02 -15.18 15.77
CA ALA A 354 -7.40 -16.45 15.37
C ALA A 354 -7.12 -16.48 13.86
N GLY A 355 -8.07 -16.04 13.04
CA GLY A 355 -7.87 -15.94 11.60
C GLY A 355 -6.88 -14.83 11.21
N ALA A 356 -6.81 -13.73 11.97
CA ALA A 356 -5.79 -12.69 11.78
C ALA A 356 -4.38 -13.23 12.10
N ALA A 357 -4.23 -14.01 13.17
CA ALA A 357 -2.97 -14.68 13.51
C ALA A 357 -2.56 -15.70 12.45
N TRP A 358 -3.50 -16.49 11.94
CA TRP A 358 -3.24 -17.40 10.82
C TRP A 358 -2.73 -16.64 9.59
N ALA A 359 -3.35 -15.51 9.24
CA ALA A 359 -2.94 -14.71 8.08
C ALA A 359 -1.52 -14.14 8.26
N ALA A 360 -1.17 -13.70 9.46
CA ALA A 360 0.17 -13.23 9.79
C ALA A 360 1.23 -14.34 9.68
N GLU A 361 0.97 -15.52 10.25
CA GLU A 361 1.89 -16.67 10.12
C GLU A 361 2.01 -17.16 8.67
N GLN A 362 0.91 -17.14 7.91
CA GLN A 362 0.93 -17.46 6.49
C GLN A 362 1.79 -16.47 5.69
N ALA A 363 1.69 -15.16 5.97
CA ALA A 363 2.56 -14.16 5.35
C ALA A 363 4.05 -14.46 5.64
N LEU A 364 4.40 -14.79 6.88
CA LEU A 364 5.76 -15.14 7.26
C LEU A 364 6.25 -16.42 6.56
N ALA A 365 5.40 -17.44 6.43
CA ALA A 365 5.73 -18.68 5.72
C ALA A 365 5.99 -18.44 4.22
N VAL A 366 5.12 -17.67 3.56
CA VAL A 366 5.28 -17.27 2.15
C VAL A 366 6.57 -16.50 1.94
N ILE A 367 6.83 -15.49 2.78
CA ILE A 367 8.05 -14.69 2.73
C ILE A 367 9.29 -15.55 2.96
N ALA A 368 9.28 -16.46 3.95
CA ALA A 368 10.42 -17.32 4.25
C ALA A 368 10.74 -18.24 3.07
N ALA A 369 9.73 -18.86 2.45
CA ALA A 369 9.90 -19.71 1.28
C ALA A 369 10.44 -18.93 0.06
N GLY A 370 9.92 -17.72 -0.17
CA GLY A 370 10.27 -16.89 -1.33
C GLY A 370 11.58 -16.10 -1.24
N SER A 371 12.09 -15.88 -0.02
CA SER A 371 13.28 -15.04 0.25
C SER A 371 14.53 -15.81 0.69
N ALA A 372 14.45 -17.13 0.84
CA ALA A 372 15.55 -17.98 1.29
C ALA A 372 16.81 -17.82 0.42
N GLY A 373 17.95 -17.53 1.06
CA GLY A 373 19.26 -17.39 0.39
C GLY A 373 19.40 -16.17 -0.53
N GLY A 374 18.43 -15.26 -0.55
CA GLY A 374 18.47 -14.07 -1.41
C GLY A 374 19.47 -13.01 -0.94
N HIS A 375 19.97 -12.20 -1.88
CA HIS A 375 20.74 -10.99 -1.60
C HIS A 375 19.97 -10.05 -0.65
N PRO A 376 20.64 -9.27 0.23
CA PRO A 376 19.97 -8.37 1.17
C PRO A 376 18.92 -7.45 0.55
N GLU A 377 19.17 -6.90 -0.63
CA GLU A 377 18.20 -6.06 -1.36
C GLU A 377 16.91 -6.81 -1.72
N LYS A 378 16.99 -8.09 -2.11
CA LYS A 378 15.80 -8.90 -2.40
C LYS A 378 15.02 -9.20 -1.12
N GLN A 379 15.72 -9.52 -0.04
CA GLN A 379 15.04 -9.80 1.22
C GLN A 379 14.39 -8.55 1.83
N ALA A 380 14.93 -7.36 1.55
CA ALA A 380 14.43 -6.07 2.02
C ALA A 380 13.07 -5.69 1.43
N ILE A 381 12.71 -6.24 0.27
CA ILE A 381 11.38 -6.11 -0.34
C ILE A 381 10.32 -6.50 0.70
N TYR A 382 10.54 -7.62 1.39
CA TYR A 382 9.56 -8.20 2.30
C TYR A 382 9.62 -7.69 3.74
N ASP A 383 10.57 -6.80 4.08
CA ASP A 383 10.79 -6.38 5.47
C ASP A 383 9.59 -5.63 6.05
N TRP A 384 8.79 -4.94 5.22
CA TRP A 384 7.56 -4.29 5.67
C TRP A 384 6.55 -5.31 6.21
N GLU A 385 6.11 -6.25 5.38
CA GLU A 385 5.09 -7.22 5.78
C GLU A 385 5.63 -8.20 6.82
N ARG A 386 6.90 -8.60 6.72
CA ARG A 386 7.57 -9.41 7.75
C ARG A 386 7.53 -8.73 9.12
N THR A 387 7.88 -7.45 9.18
CA THR A 387 7.84 -6.69 10.45
C THR A 387 6.40 -6.54 10.95
N SER A 388 5.48 -6.15 10.08
CA SER A 388 4.04 -6.01 10.38
C SER A 388 3.46 -7.29 11.00
N SER A 389 3.71 -8.44 10.37
CA SER A 389 3.24 -9.74 10.84
C SER A 389 3.91 -10.19 12.15
N LEU A 390 5.22 -10.01 12.30
CA LEU A 390 5.93 -10.34 13.55
C LEU A 390 5.44 -9.49 14.74
N LEU A 391 5.23 -8.18 14.53
CA LEU A 391 4.71 -7.30 15.58
C LEU A 391 3.29 -7.70 15.99
N PHE A 392 2.43 -8.01 15.03
CA PHE A 392 1.08 -8.50 15.30
C PHE A 392 1.09 -9.77 16.16
N LEU A 393 2.02 -10.70 15.88
CA LEU A 393 2.20 -11.95 16.61
C LEU A 393 2.95 -11.80 17.96
N GLY A 394 3.29 -10.57 18.37
CA GLY A 394 4.06 -10.31 19.60
C GLY A 394 5.54 -10.72 19.53
N ARG A 395 6.08 -10.97 18.33
CA ARG A 395 7.45 -11.42 18.07
C ARG A 395 8.41 -10.23 17.83
N SER A 396 8.28 -9.17 18.62
CA SER A 396 9.03 -7.91 18.42
C SER A 396 10.55 -8.07 18.51
N ALA A 397 11.06 -8.97 19.34
CA ALA A 397 12.50 -9.22 19.45
C ALA A 397 13.09 -9.80 18.16
N GLU A 398 12.34 -10.68 17.48
CA GLU A 398 12.72 -11.24 16.20
C GLU A 398 12.70 -10.18 15.09
N ALA A 399 11.64 -9.36 15.05
CA ALA A 399 11.56 -8.24 14.12
C ALA A 399 12.74 -7.27 14.30
N GLU A 400 13.09 -6.91 15.55
CA GLU A 400 14.23 -6.05 15.83
C GLU A 400 15.54 -6.65 15.34
N ALA A 401 15.78 -7.95 15.58
CA ALA A 401 17.01 -8.63 15.15
C ALA A 401 17.17 -8.60 13.62
N ILE A 402 16.10 -8.92 12.88
CA ILE A 402 16.09 -8.91 11.42
C ILE A 402 16.34 -7.51 10.88
N LEU A 403 15.69 -6.49 11.44
CA LEU A 403 15.83 -5.11 10.98
C LEU A 403 17.21 -4.52 11.28
N ARG A 404 17.81 -4.85 12.44
CA ARG A 404 19.19 -4.45 12.75
C ARG A 404 20.19 -5.08 11.79
N GLU A 405 20.02 -6.37 11.51
CA GLU A 405 20.85 -7.04 10.51
C GLU A 405 20.66 -6.41 9.12
N ARG A 406 19.42 -6.07 8.74
CA ARG A 406 19.18 -5.37 7.47
C ARG A 406 19.84 -3.99 7.44
N GLU A 407 19.75 -3.22 8.52
CA GLU A 407 20.40 -1.90 8.60
C GLU A 407 21.92 -2.02 8.39
N ASN A 408 22.55 -3.06 8.95
CA ASN A 408 23.97 -3.33 8.74
C ASN A 408 24.29 -3.71 7.29
N GLN A 409 23.46 -4.55 6.68
CA GLN A 409 23.66 -5.01 5.30
C GLN A 409 23.40 -3.92 4.26
N LEU A 410 22.47 -3.00 4.54
CA LEU A 410 22.03 -1.93 3.64
C LEU A 410 22.20 -0.55 4.31
N PRO A 411 23.44 -0.09 4.56
CA PRO A 411 23.70 1.12 5.36
C PRO A 411 23.20 2.42 4.72
N GLN A 412 22.86 2.41 3.42
CA GLN A 412 22.29 3.56 2.72
C GLN A 412 20.74 3.55 2.71
N SER A 413 20.11 2.44 3.10
CA SER A 413 18.66 2.36 3.15
C SER A 413 18.12 3.04 4.41
N TYR A 414 17.13 3.91 4.24
CA TYR A 414 16.40 4.48 5.37
C TYR A 414 15.25 3.58 5.86
N ASN A 415 14.90 2.50 5.13
CA ASN A 415 13.76 1.65 5.49
C ASN A 415 14.01 0.88 6.80
N PRO A 416 15.14 0.17 7.00
CA PRO A 416 15.37 -0.56 8.25
C PRO A 416 15.34 0.30 9.52
N PRO A 417 16.06 1.45 9.60
CA PRO A 417 15.96 2.30 10.79
C PRO A 417 14.58 2.93 10.98
N HIS A 418 13.83 3.19 9.90
CA HIS A 418 12.44 3.63 10.00
C HIS A 418 11.52 2.55 10.60
N TYR A 419 11.67 1.29 10.19
CA TYR A 419 10.91 0.17 10.75
C TYR A 419 11.27 -0.06 12.22
N LEU A 420 12.55 0.04 12.59
CA LEU A 420 13.00 0.02 13.98
C LEU A 420 12.36 1.15 14.79
N ALA A 421 12.29 2.37 14.25
CA ALA A 421 11.66 3.49 14.95
C ALA A 421 10.18 3.23 15.26
N ARG A 422 9.42 2.62 14.33
CA ARG A 422 8.02 2.23 14.57
C ARG A 422 7.93 1.14 15.63
N LEU A 423 8.74 0.09 15.50
CA LEU A 423 8.81 -1.01 16.47
C LEU A 423 9.07 -0.48 17.88
N TYR A 424 10.03 0.42 18.04
CA TYR A 424 10.36 1.01 19.33
C TYR A 424 9.27 1.94 19.86
N ARG A 425 8.63 2.73 19.00
CA ARG A 425 7.47 3.55 19.37
C ARG A 425 6.36 2.68 19.94
N ASP A 426 6.00 1.61 19.24
CA ASP A 426 4.89 0.73 19.64
C ASP A 426 5.24 -0.04 20.92
N GLY A 427 6.53 -0.37 21.11
CA GLY A 427 7.08 -0.93 22.35
C GLY A 427 7.40 0.08 23.46
N LYS A 428 7.02 1.36 23.32
CA LYS A 428 7.27 2.46 24.29
C LYS A 428 8.76 2.70 24.62
N ARG A 429 9.68 2.29 23.74
CA ARG A 429 11.13 2.51 23.83
C ARG A 429 11.51 3.82 23.14
N TRP A 430 11.13 4.94 23.75
CA TRP A 430 11.12 6.24 23.09
C TRP A 430 12.51 6.70 22.60
N GLU A 431 13.54 6.61 23.43
CA GLU A 431 14.89 7.05 23.08
C GLU A 431 15.53 6.17 21.99
N ASP A 432 15.31 4.85 22.02
CA ASP A 432 15.74 3.96 20.93
C ASP A 432 15.03 4.31 19.62
N GLY A 433 13.73 4.62 19.70
CA GLY A 433 12.94 5.09 18.57
C GLY A 433 13.45 6.40 18.00
N LEU A 434 13.79 7.37 18.86
CA LEU A 434 14.36 8.66 18.46
C LEU A 434 15.72 8.45 17.78
N ALA A 435 16.60 7.63 18.35
CA ALA A 435 17.87 7.30 17.72
C ALA A 435 17.70 6.62 16.36
N ALA A 436 16.71 5.73 16.21
CA ALA A 436 16.41 5.05 14.95
C ALA A 436 15.84 6.00 13.89
N ILE A 437 14.86 6.85 14.24
CA ILE A 437 14.24 7.77 13.28
C ILE A 437 15.22 8.83 12.80
N GLU A 438 16.16 9.28 13.63
CA GLU A 438 17.24 10.20 13.20
C GLU A 438 18.14 9.56 12.13
N ARG A 439 18.50 8.27 12.30
CA ARG A 439 19.26 7.54 11.27
C ARG A 439 18.48 7.37 9.97
N ALA A 440 17.15 7.25 10.03
CA ALA A 440 16.30 7.20 8.85
C ALA A 440 16.18 8.58 8.18
N LEU A 441 15.93 9.64 8.96
CA LEU A 441 15.85 11.03 8.49
C LEU A 441 17.14 11.43 7.78
N ALA A 442 18.31 11.11 8.32
CA ALA A 442 19.61 11.42 7.72
C ALA A 442 19.80 10.88 6.29
N LYS A 443 19.03 9.85 5.91
CA LYS A 443 19.11 9.15 4.62
C LYS A 443 17.89 9.44 3.72
N ALA A 444 16.74 9.75 4.31
CA ALA A 444 15.49 10.00 3.59
C ALA A 444 15.46 11.37 2.90
N TYR A 445 14.66 11.47 1.86
CA TYR A 445 14.39 12.69 1.10
C TYR A 445 12.93 12.70 0.65
N GLY A 446 12.53 13.77 -0.05
CA GLY A 446 11.20 13.87 -0.64
C GLY A 446 10.05 13.85 0.37
N PRO A 447 8.83 13.59 -0.10
CA PRO A 447 7.65 13.43 0.75
C PRO A 447 7.82 12.42 1.89
N ARG A 448 8.58 11.34 1.71
CA ARG A 448 8.83 10.31 2.73
C ARG A 448 9.59 10.85 3.93
N ARG A 449 10.61 11.70 3.70
CA ARG A 449 11.33 12.38 4.78
C ARG A 449 10.36 13.26 5.60
N VAL A 450 9.48 14.00 4.94
CA VAL A 450 8.47 14.83 5.62
C VAL A 450 7.55 13.93 6.45
N GLY A 451 7.13 12.78 5.93
CA GLY A 451 6.35 11.79 6.69
C GLY A 451 7.06 11.28 7.96
N PHE A 452 8.37 11.08 7.92
CA PHE A 452 9.16 10.62 9.08
C PHE A 452 9.20 11.61 10.25
N LEU A 453 9.03 12.92 9.98
CA LEU A 453 8.90 13.92 11.05
C LEU A 453 7.67 13.63 11.92
N GLY A 454 6.59 13.10 11.35
CA GLY A 454 5.41 12.69 12.11
C GLY A 454 5.70 11.58 13.13
N ILE A 455 6.55 10.61 12.76
CA ILE A 455 6.99 9.52 13.65
C ILE A 455 7.89 10.08 14.76
N LYS A 456 8.81 10.99 14.41
CA LYS A 456 9.66 11.69 15.39
C LYS A 456 8.82 12.48 16.39
N ALA A 457 7.79 13.19 15.94
CA ALA A 457 6.88 13.90 16.82
C ALA A 457 6.13 12.96 17.78
N ASP A 458 5.66 11.81 17.32
CA ASP A 458 5.01 10.82 18.20
C ASP A 458 5.96 10.23 19.24
N LEU A 459 7.21 9.96 18.85
CA LEU A 459 8.26 9.47 19.75
C LEU A 459 8.62 10.52 20.82
N LEU A 460 8.79 11.78 20.42
CA LEU A 460 9.05 12.90 21.34
C LEU A 460 7.89 13.08 22.32
N LYS A 461 6.64 13.01 21.82
CA LYS A 461 5.45 13.04 22.66
C LYS A 461 5.43 11.89 23.67
N GLY A 462 5.71 10.66 23.23
CA GLY A 462 5.82 9.48 24.11
C GLY A 462 6.89 9.64 25.19
N ALA A 463 8.00 10.31 24.86
CA ALA A 463 9.08 10.66 25.80
C ALA A 463 8.75 11.84 26.75
N GLY A 464 7.55 12.43 26.67
CA GLY A 464 7.17 13.60 27.46
C GLY A 464 7.76 14.93 26.95
N ARG A 465 8.40 14.94 25.78
CA ARG A 465 9.05 16.10 25.16
C ARG A 465 8.07 16.85 24.25
N LEU A 466 6.95 17.32 24.82
CA LEU A 466 5.82 17.88 24.05
C LEU A 466 6.18 19.12 23.23
N GLN A 467 7.01 20.01 23.77
CA GLN A 467 7.43 21.22 23.07
C GLN A 467 8.24 20.87 21.81
N GLU A 468 9.22 19.96 21.92
CA GLU A 468 10.00 19.48 20.79
C GLU A 468 9.13 18.73 19.78
N ALA A 469 8.16 17.93 20.25
CA ALA A 469 7.21 17.24 19.38
C ALA A 469 6.41 18.22 18.52
N ARG A 470 5.97 19.34 19.11
CA ARG A 470 5.26 20.41 18.40
C ARG A 470 6.16 21.10 17.37
N GLU A 471 7.38 21.45 17.73
CA GLU A 471 8.35 22.06 16.80
C GLU A 471 8.59 21.15 15.58
N VAL A 472 8.69 19.84 15.80
CA VAL A 472 8.80 18.86 14.70
C VAL A 472 7.54 18.79 13.83
N LEU A 473 6.34 18.96 14.40
CA LEU A 473 5.11 19.04 13.60
C LEU A 473 5.03 20.34 12.79
N GLU A 474 5.53 21.46 13.33
CA GLU A 474 5.64 22.72 12.59
C GLU A 474 6.63 22.59 11.42
N GLU A 475 7.77 21.92 11.64
CA GLU A 475 8.72 21.54 10.58
C GLU A 475 8.04 20.63 9.54
N GLN A 476 7.27 19.62 9.99
CA GLN A 476 6.54 18.72 9.10
C GLN A 476 5.54 19.47 8.21
N LEU A 477 4.78 20.40 8.81
CA LEU A 477 3.81 21.21 8.08
C LEU A 477 4.50 22.10 7.04
N ALA A 478 5.60 22.76 7.43
CA ALA A 478 6.41 23.54 6.51
C ALA A 478 6.97 22.67 5.38
N GLY A 479 7.42 21.46 5.70
CA GLY A 479 7.89 20.46 4.74
C GLY A 479 6.85 20.11 3.68
N TYR A 480 5.61 19.77 4.10
CA TYR A 480 4.52 19.47 3.15
C TYR A 480 4.17 20.69 2.29
N ARG A 481 4.20 21.90 2.86
CA ARG A 481 3.96 23.14 2.11
C ARG A 481 5.09 23.49 1.13
N ALA A 482 6.31 23.02 1.39
CA ALA A 482 7.47 23.23 0.52
C ALA A 482 7.59 22.19 -0.60
N LEU A 483 6.82 21.08 -0.56
CA LEU A 483 6.83 20.10 -1.63
C LEU A 483 6.40 20.74 -2.97
N PRO A 484 7.06 20.39 -4.09
CA PRO A 484 6.73 20.93 -5.39
C PRO A 484 5.32 20.49 -5.83
N PRO A 485 4.68 21.21 -6.77
CA PRO A 485 3.30 20.96 -7.17
C PRO A 485 2.98 19.49 -7.49
N GLY A 486 3.85 18.81 -8.24
CA GLY A 486 3.71 17.39 -8.60
C GLY A 486 3.75 16.41 -7.42
N GLN A 487 4.20 16.85 -6.25
CA GLN A 487 4.37 16.03 -5.03
C GLN A 487 3.51 16.51 -3.85
N ARG A 488 2.65 17.52 -4.03
CA ARG A 488 1.81 18.06 -2.96
C ARG A 488 0.90 16.98 -2.37
N GLN A 489 0.79 16.98 -1.04
CA GLN A 489 -0.08 16.06 -0.29
C GLN A 489 -1.07 16.86 0.59
N PRO A 490 -2.15 17.40 0.02
CA PRO A 490 -3.06 18.28 0.74
C PRO A 490 -3.76 17.61 1.93
N ASP A 491 -4.14 16.33 1.80
CA ASP A 491 -4.76 15.59 2.91
C ASP A 491 -3.77 15.38 4.08
N ALA A 492 -2.48 15.14 3.78
CA ALA A 492 -1.44 15.02 4.80
C ALA A 492 -1.13 16.37 5.47
N GLU A 493 -1.05 17.44 4.69
CA GLU A 493 -0.91 18.81 5.20
C GLU A 493 -2.04 19.16 6.17
N ALA A 494 -3.29 18.90 5.78
CA ALA A 494 -4.47 19.14 6.61
C ALA A 494 -4.45 18.29 7.89
N ALA A 495 -4.00 17.04 7.81
CA ALA A 495 -3.87 16.17 8.98
C ALA A 495 -2.83 16.68 9.99
N VAL A 496 -1.69 17.20 9.53
CA VAL A 496 -0.67 17.80 10.41
C VAL A 496 -1.18 19.10 11.05
N GLN A 497 -1.87 19.94 10.28
CA GLN A 497 -2.50 21.16 10.79
C GLN A 497 -3.48 20.84 11.94
N LYS A 498 -4.35 19.84 11.75
CA LYS A 498 -5.28 19.37 12.79
C LYS A 498 -4.56 18.81 14.03
N ARG A 499 -3.43 18.11 13.84
CA ARG A 499 -2.61 17.60 14.97
C ARG A 499 -2.01 18.75 15.79
N LEU A 500 -1.49 19.78 15.13
CA LEU A 500 -0.94 20.98 15.80
C LEU A 500 -2.01 21.71 16.62
N GLU A 501 -3.21 21.86 16.06
CA GLU A 501 -4.35 22.45 16.77
C GLU A 501 -4.72 21.64 18.01
N ALA A 502 -4.84 20.31 17.89
CA ALA A 502 -5.17 19.43 19.01
C ALA A 502 -4.10 19.45 20.13
N TRP A 503 -2.83 19.67 19.80
CA TRP A 503 -1.74 19.74 20.78
C TRP A 503 -1.58 21.14 21.39
N SER A 504 -2.11 22.18 20.75
CA SER A 504 -2.14 23.54 21.31
C SER A 504 -3.15 23.71 22.45
N THR A 505 -4.14 22.82 22.52
CA THR A 505 -5.22 22.82 23.52
C THR A 505 -5.01 21.82 24.66
N ALA A 506 -3.94 21.03 24.62
CA ALA A 506 -3.61 20.09 25.70
C ALA A 506 -2.91 20.83 26.85
N PRO A 507 -3.41 20.72 28.09
CA PRO A 507 -2.90 21.48 29.24
C PRO A 507 -1.47 21.11 29.66
#